data_AF-A0A354EQ10-F1
#
_entry.id   AF-A0A354EQ10-F1
#
_cell.length_a   1.000
_cell.length_b   1.000
_cell.length_c   1.000
_cell.angle_alpha   90.00
_cell.angle_beta   90.00
_cell.angle_gamma   90.00
#
_symmetry.space_group_name_H-M   'P 1'
#
loop_
_entity.id
_entity.type
_entity.pdbx_description
1 polymer ?
#
loop_
_entity_poly.entity_id
_entity_poly.type
_entity_poly.pdbx_seq_one_letter_code
_entity_poly.pdbx_strand_id
1 'polypeptide(L)'
;MSRFRRLAVLWAALSLTACAASLGAPRPYPLSEDGWTPAVAELRSVGLGLPGGAQLAPGVRFAGGLNILSAPTSPLHSLSDLKLTGDGGLVTVSDVGDLVRADIRLDARGRLVGLDHFRTRRLTLADGRPISDKQDGDAEGLALTASGDLLVSFERRHRIWNYGPLTALTDRPTPVRA
;
A
#
# COMPACT_ATOMS: atom_id res chain seq x y z
N MET A 1 -26.77 -46.34 -12.77
CA MET A 1 -27.11 -45.12 -11.98
C MET A 1 -25.99 -44.65 -11.01
N SER A 2 -24.96 -45.44 -10.70
CA SER A 2 -23.88 -45.00 -9.76
C SER A 2 -22.77 -44.14 -10.39
N ARG A 3 -22.54 -44.24 -11.71
CA ARG A 3 -21.49 -43.47 -12.42
C ARG A 3 -21.83 -41.98 -12.58
N PHE A 4 -23.10 -41.65 -12.80
CA PHE A 4 -23.57 -40.26 -12.88
C PHE A 4 -23.49 -39.50 -11.55
N ARG A 5 -23.69 -40.20 -10.42
CA ARG A 5 -23.55 -39.62 -9.06
C ARG A 5 -22.10 -39.27 -8.71
N ARG A 6 -21.11 -40.04 -9.22
CA ARG A 6 -19.68 -39.77 -9.00
C ARG A 6 -19.15 -38.60 -9.83
N LEU A 7 -19.68 -38.42 -11.05
CA LEU A 7 -19.36 -37.27 -11.90
C LEU A 7 -19.90 -35.95 -11.33
N ALA A 8 -21.11 -35.94 -10.76
CA ALA A 8 -21.68 -34.73 -10.14
C ALA A 8 -20.88 -34.21 -8.93
N VAL A 9 -20.29 -35.12 -8.13
CA VAL A 9 -19.44 -34.76 -6.98
C VAL A 9 -18.08 -34.18 -7.43
N LEU A 10 -17.52 -34.68 -8.54
CA LEU A 10 -16.29 -34.13 -9.14
C LEU A 10 -16.50 -32.72 -9.73
N TRP A 11 -17.66 -32.44 -10.32
CA TRP A 11 -18.00 -31.09 -10.80
C TRP A 11 -18.27 -30.11 -9.65
N ALA A 12 -18.90 -30.56 -8.56
CA ALA A 12 -19.10 -29.73 -7.36
C ALA A 12 -17.78 -29.40 -6.64
N ALA A 13 -16.79 -30.31 -6.68
CA ALA A 13 -15.46 -30.07 -6.12
C ALA A 13 -14.60 -29.12 -6.98
N LEU A 14 -14.76 -29.14 -8.32
CA LEU A 14 -14.09 -28.18 -9.22
C LEU A 14 -14.69 -26.76 -9.17
N SER A 15 -15.92 -26.59 -8.70
CA SER A 15 -16.52 -25.25 -8.52
C SER A 15 -16.09 -24.52 -7.24
N LEU A 16 -15.38 -25.18 -6.32
CA LEU A 16 -14.92 -24.58 -5.05
C LEU A 16 -13.52 -23.96 -5.12
N THR A 17 -12.77 -24.15 -6.21
CA THR A 17 -11.44 -23.55 -6.41
C THR A 17 -11.46 -22.21 -7.13
N ALA A 18 -12.64 -21.70 -7.53
CA ALA A 18 -12.77 -20.53 -8.38
C ALA A 18 -13.18 -19.26 -7.62
N CYS A 19 -12.34 -18.77 -6.70
CA CYS A 19 -12.45 -17.37 -6.20
C CYS A 19 -11.12 -16.70 -5.89
N ALA A 20 -9.97 -17.32 -6.20
CA ALA A 20 -8.73 -16.58 -6.33
C ALA A 20 -8.64 -16.06 -7.77
N ALA A 21 -9.34 -14.96 -8.07
CA ALA A 21 -9.06 -14.23 -9.29
C ALA A 21 -7.59 -13.81 -9.23
N SER A 22 -6.74 -14.41 -10.06
CA SER A 22 -5.34 -14.00 -10.17
C SER A 22 -5.34 -12.55 -10.62
N LEU A 23 -4.88 -11.67 -9.73
CA LEU A 23 -4.62 -10.30 -10.12
C LEU A 23 -3.45 -10.34 -11.09
N GLY A 24 -3.58 -9.68 -12.25
CA GLY A 24 -2.43 -9.49 -13.12
C GLY A 24 -1.29 -8.82 -12.34
N ALA A 25 -0.05 -9.20 -12.62
CA ALA A 25 1.13 -8.65 -11.95
C ALA A 25 1.09 -7.11 -11.97
N PRO A 26 1.59 -6.44 -10.90
CA PRO A 26 1.77 -5.00 -10.91
C PRO A 26 2.58 -4.54 -12.12
N ARG A 27 2.14 -3.47 -12.76
CA ARG A 27 2.94 -2.78 -13.76
C ARG A 27 4.17 -2.18 -13.08
N PRO A 28 5.38 -2.35 -13.62
CA PRO A 28 6.58 -1.81 -12.99
C PRO A 28 6.58 -0.29 -13.06
N TYR A 29 7.09 0.37 -12.01
CA TYR A 29 7.37 1.80 -12.07
C TYR A 29 8.47 2.04 -13.12
N PRO A 30 8.30 2.97 -14.08
CA PRO A 30 9.39 3.33 -14.97
C PRO A 30 10.55 3.87 -14.15
N LEU A 31 11.78 3.53 -14.54
CA LEU A 31 12.97 4.12 -13.93
C LEU A 31 12.97 5.62 -14.24
N SER A 32 12.72 6.44 -13.23
CA SER A 32 12.72 7.90 -13.29
C SER A 32 13.81 8.47 -12.38
N GLU A 33 14.44 9.56 -12.82
CA GLU A 33 15.41 10.32 -12.01
C GLU A 33 14.69 11.32 -11.07
N ASP A 34 13.65 10.86 -10.36
CA ASP A 34 12.80 11.67 -9.49
C ASP A 34 12.99 11.37 -7.99
N GLY A 35 14.08 10.66 -7.66
CA GLY A 35 14.41 10.28 -6.28
C GLY A 35 13.59 9.10 -5.73
N TRP A 36 12.81 8.43 -6.58
CA TRP A 36 12.10 7.21 -6.23
C TRP A 36 12.78 5.98 -6.82
N THR A 37 12.81 4.89 -6.07
CA THR A 37 13.34 3.60 -6.51
C THR A 37 12.19 2.64 -6.81
N PRO A 38 12.12 2.02 -8.00
CA PRO A 38 11.11 1.00 -8.26
C PRO A 38 11.17 -0.14 -7.25
N ALA A 39 10.01 -0.64 -6.84
CA ALA A 39 9.88 -1.82 -6.00
C ALA A 39 8.98 -2.85 -6.67
N VAL A 40 9.24 -4.13 -6.37
CA VAL A 40 8.50 -5.26 -6.93
C VAL A 40 7.68 -5.92 -5.83
N ALA A 41 6.43 -6.22 -6.15
CA ALA A 41 5.53 -7.01 -5.32
C ALA A 41 4.66 -7.90 -6.19
N GLU A 42 4.16 -8.97 -5.59
CA GLU A 42 3.00 -9.71 -6.07
C GLU A 42 1.77 -9.28 -5.26
N LEU A 43 0.59 -9.45 -5.86
CA LEU A 43 -0.67 -9.10 -5.21
C LEU A 43 -1.59 -10.31 -5.14
N ARG A 44 -2.22 -10.51 -4.00
CA ARG A 44 -3.34 -11.44 -3.84
C ARG A 44 -4.59 -10.70 -3.43
N SER A 45 -5.71 -11.00 -4.07
CA SER A 45 -7.01 -10.49 -3.64
C SER A 45 -7.38 -11.10 -2.28
N VAL A 46 -7.89 -10.26 -1.39
CA VAL A 46 -8.44 -10.69 -0.10
C VAL A 46 -9.84 -10.11 0.09
N GLY A 47 -10.72 -10.91 0.70
CA GLY A 47 -12.08 -10.52 1.02
C GLY A 47 -12.17 -9.68 2.30
N LEU A 48 -13.33 -9.09 2.54
CA LEU A 48 -13.63 -8.42 3.81
C LEU A 48 -14.11 -9.47 4.81
N GLY A 49 -13.16 -10.13 5.47
CA GLY A 49 -13.43 -11.18 6.46
C GLY A 49 -14.00 -12.48 5.85
N LEU A 50 -14.66 -13.28 6.69
CA LEU A 50 -15.34 -14.50 6.25
C LEU A 50 -16.57 -14.15 5.39
N PRO A 51 -16.91 -14.99 4.39
CA PRO A 51 -18.12 -14.81 3.59
C PRO A 51 -19.37 -14.61 4.47
N GLY A 52 -20.08 -13.49 4.29
CA GLY A 52 -21.27 -13.13 5.06
C GLY A 52 -21.01 -12.48 6.43
N GLY A 53 -19.74 -12.30 6.85
CA GLY A 53 -19.39 -11.88 8.21
C GLY A 53 -19.21 -10.37 8.43
N ALA A 54 -19.07 -9.57 7.37
CA ALA A 54 -18.89 -8.12 7.51
C ALA A 54 -20.17 -7.35 7.14
N GLN A 55 -20.80 -6.73 8.14
CA GLN A 55 -21.88 -5.78 7.91
C GLN A 55 -21.30 -4.38 7.75
N LEU A 56 -21.50 -3.79 6.57
CA LEU A 56 -21.10 -2.42 6.28
C LEU A 56 -22.24 -1.45 6.61
N ALA A 57 -21.90 -0.23 7.01
CA ALA A 57 -22.88 0.84 7.19
C ALA A 57 -23.59 1.16 5.86
N PRO A 58 -24.84 1.70 5.90
CA PRO A 58 -25.54 2.12 4.70
C PRO A 58 -24.70 3.06 3.83
N GLY A 59 -24.70 2.83 2.51
CA GLY A 59 -23.92 3.61 1.55
C GLY A 59 -22.43 3.25 1.47
N VAL A 60 -21.92 2.37 2.34
CA VAL A 60 -20.53 1.90 2.29
C VAL A 60 -20.44 0.61 1.48
N ARG A 61 -19.53 0.61 0.49
CA ARG A 61 -19.24 -0.58 -0.33
C ARG A 61 -17.79 -0.98 -0.15
N PHE A 62 -17.56 -2.25 0.17
CA PHE A 62 -16.23 -2.83 0.09
C PHE A 62 -15.79 -2.92 -1.36
N ALA A 63 -14.80 -2.12 -1.76
CA ALA A 63 -14.27 -2.13 -3.13
C ALA A 63 -13.39 -3.35 -3.42
N GLY A 64 -12.81 -3.99 -2.40
CA GLY A 64 -11.86 -5.09 -2.52
C GLY A 64 -10.71 -4.91 -1.55
N GLY A 65 -9.94 -5.97 -1.34
CA GLY A 65 -8.75 -5.97 -0.50
C GLY A 65 -7.59 -6.60 -1.23
N LEU A 66 -6.38 -6.13 -0.91
CA LEU A 66 -5.14 -6.63 -1.49
C LEU A 66 -4.17 -7.02 -0.37
N ASN A 67 -3.56 -8.18 -0.52
CA ASN A 67 -2.38 -8.57 0.23
C ASN A 67 -1.15 -8.36 -0.67
N ILE A 68 -0.21 -7.52 -0.20
CA ILE A 68 1.05 -7.23 -0.88
C ILE A 68 2.07 -8.29 -0.43
N LEU A 69 2.54 -9.08 -1.37
CA LEU A 69 3.56 -10.09 -1.14
C LEU A 69 4.88 -9.62 -1.73
N SER A 70 5.93 -9.64 -0.92
CA SER A 70 7.25 -9.17 -1.33
C SER A 70 8.35 -9.99 -0.64
N ALA A 71 9.55 -9.99 -1.22
CA ALA A 71 10.70 -10.68 -0.63
C ALA A 71 11.00 -10.10 0.77
N PRO A 72 11.53 -10.88 1.73
CA PRO A 72 11.79 -10.40 3.11
C PRO A 72 12.65 -9.14 3.22
N THR A 73 13.50 -8.87 2.22
CA THR A 73 14.37 -7.69 2.15
C THR A 73 13.73 -6.49 1.43
N SER A 74 12.47 -6.61 1.00
CA SER A 74 11.79 -5.57 0.26
C SER A 74 11.46 -4.35 1.15
N PRO A 75 11.56 -3.11 0.64
CA PRO A 75 11.11 -1.92 1.36
C PRO A 75 9.59 -1.79 1.47
N LEU A 76 8.82 -2.77 0.95
CA LEU A 76 7.35 -2.79 0.98
C LEU A 76 6.78 -3.48 2.23
N HIS A 77 7.63 -3.85 3.18
CA HIS A 77 7.20 -4.44 4.46
C HIS A 77 6.92 -3.36 5.51
N SER A 78 6.24 -3.78 6.57
CA SER A 78 6.02 -2.98 7.79
C SER A 78 5.39 -1.60 7.55
N LEU A 79 4.41 -1.54 6.65
CA LEU A 79 3.65 -0.32 6.35
C LEU A 79 2.73 0.03 7.52
N SER A 80 2.73 1.30 7.95
CA SER A 80 2.03 1.73 9.18
C SER A 80 0.78 2.60 8.91
N ASP A 81 0.86 3.56 7.99
CA ASP A 81 -0.27 4.44 7.63
C ASP A 81 -0.27 4.77 6.13
N LEU A 82 -1.46 5.06 5.59
CA LEU A 82 -1.71 5.32 4.18
C LEU A 82 -2.62 6.54 3.99
N LYS A 83 -2.39 7.29 2.91
CA LYS A 83 -3.32 8.31 2.38
C LYS A 83 -3.47 8.18 0.87
N LEU A 84 -4.67 8.51 0.39
CA LEU A 84 -4.91 8.69 -1.04
C LEU A 84 -4.30 10.01 -1.50
N THR A 85 -3.60 10.01 -2.63
CA THR A 85 -2.88 11.18 -3.14
C THR A 85 -3.75 12.08 -4.02
N GLY A 86 -5.01 11.70 -4.27
CA GLY A 86 -5.97 12.46 -5.09
C GLY A 86 -5.78 12.29 -6.60
N ASP A 87 -4.59 11.92 -7.05
CA ASP A 87 -4.23 11.58 -8.44
C ASP A 87 -4.53 10.11 -8.82
N GLY A 88 -5.31 9.39 -8.00
CA GLY A 88 -5.59 7.97 -8.18
C GLY A 88 -4.54 7.03 -7.57
N GLY A 89 -3.55 7.57 -6.88
CA GLY A 89 -2.56 6.80 -6.13
C GLY A 89 -2.78 6.78 -4.62
N LEU A 90 -1.80 6.16 -3.97
CA LEU A 90 -1.61 6.19 -2.52
C LEU A 90 -0.16 6.54 -2.19
N VAL A 91 0.02 7.02 -0.96
CA VAL A 91 1.32 7.10 -0.28
C VAL A 91 1.19 6.45 1.09
N THR A 92 2.23 5.74 1.52
CA THR A 92 2.32 5.10 2.82
C THR A 92 3.70 5.34 3.43
N VAL A 93 3.76 5.28 4.75
CA VAL A 93 5.02 5.23 5.53
C VAL A 93 5.22 3.82 6.08
N SER A 94 6.47 3.47 6.37
CA SER A 94 6.82 2.26 7.11
C SER A 94 7.48 2.58 8.45
N ASP A 95 7.40 1.62 9.37
CA ASP A 95 8.06 1.67 10.68
C ASP A 95 9.60 1.60 10.59
N VAL A 96 10.17 1.50 9.38
CA VAL A 96 11.62 1.52 9.12
C VAL A 96 12.08 2.75 8.34
N GLY A 97 11.21 3.75 8.19
CA GLY A 97 11.56 5.05 7.64
C GLY A 97 11.55 5.11 6.12
N ASP A 98 10.72 4.29 5.47
CA ASP A 98 10.51 4.36 4.01
C ASP A 98 9.16 4.99 3.69
N LEU A 99 9.13 5.79 2.62
CA LEU A 99 7.91 6.10 1.89
C LEU A 99 7.71 5.08 0.79
N VAL A 100 6.46 4.70 0.57
CA VAL A 100 6.06 3.92 -0.60
C VAL A 100 4.91 4.62 -1.30
N ARG A 101 4.95 4.65 -2.64
CA ARG A 101 3.83 5.03 -3.49
C ARG A 101 3.44 3.88 -4.39
N ALA A 102 2.15 3.84 -4.70
CA ALA A 102 1.56 2.94 -5.68
C ALA A 102 0.35 3.60 -6.33
N ASP A 103 -0.01 3.15 -7.53
CA ASP A 103 -1.18 3.63 -8.25
C ASP A 103 -2.31 2.63 -8.08
N ILE A 104 -3.52 3.11 -7.81
CA ILE A 104 -4.67 2.25 -7.55
C ILE A 104 -5.29 1.81 -8.88
N ARG A 105 -5.38 0.50 -9.09
CA ARG A 105 -6.08 -0.06 -10.24
C ARG A 105 -7.49 -0.51 -9.86
N LEU A 106 -8.48 0.18 -10.43
CA LEU A 106 -9.89 -0.17 -10.31
C LEU A 106 -10.43 -0.77 -11.61
N ASP A 107 -11.37 -1.71 -11.51
CA ASP A 107 -12.14 -2.15 -12.68
C ASP A 107 -13.28 -1.16 -13.03
N ALA A 108 -13.99 -1.41 -14.13
CA ALA A 108 -15.10 -0.57 -14.59
C ALA A 108 -16.29 -0.48 -13.61
N ARG A 109 -16.32 -1.34 -12.57
CA ARG A 109 -17.35 -1.35 -11.51
C ARG A 109 -16.82 -0.72 -10.22
N GLY A 110 -15.61 -0.13 -10.25
CA GLY A 110 -14.96 0.46 -9.09
C GLY A 110 -14.57 -0.60 -8.05
N ARG A 111 -14.18 -1.80 -8.47
CA ARG A 111 -13.55 -2.81 -7.60
C ARG A 111 -12.04 -2.61 -7.60
N LEU A 112 -11.41 -2.75 -6.43
CA LEU A 112 -9.96 -2.78 -6.30
C LEU A 112 -9.42 -4.09 -6.89
N VAL A 113 -8.64 -3.99 -7.96
CA VAL A 113 -8.10 -5.13 -8.72
C VAL A 113 -6.58 -5.05 -8.89
N GLY A 114 -5.92 -4.14 -8.18
CA GLY A 114 -4.47 -4.12 -8.11
C GLY A 114 -3.89 -2.80 -7.61
N LEU A 115 -2.58 -2.84 -7.44
CA LEU A 115 -1.70 -1.71 -7.25
C LEU A 115 -0.62 -1.83 -8.31
N ASP A 116 -0.36 -0.72 -9.00
CA ASP A 116 0.65 -0.62 -10.04
C ASP A 116 1.75 0.35 -9.61
N HIS A 117 2.87 0.32 -10.32
CA HIS A 117 3.93 1.31 -10.22
C HIS A 117 4.47 1.46 -8.78
N PHE A 118 4.74 0.36 -8.08
CA PHE A 118 5.34 0.45 -6.74
C PHE A 118 6.70 1.16 -6.81
N ARG A 119 6.88 2.15 -5.95
CA ARG A 119 8.15 2.87 -5.78
C ARG A 119 8.35 3.31 -4.35
N THR A 120 9.60 3.36 -3.92
CA THR A 120 9.97 3.73 -2.55
C THR A 120 10.99 4.87 -2.51
N ARG A 121 11.00 5.60 -1.40
CA ARG A 121 12.00 6.62 -1.10
C ARG A 121 12.33 6.57 0.38
N ARG A 122 13.62 6.53 0.69
CA ARG A 122 14.08 6.57 2.08
C ARG A 122 13.83 7.96 2.65
N LEU A 123 13.16 8.03 3.80
CA LEU A 123 13.04 9.27 4.56
C LEU A 123 14.40 9.68 5.12
N THR A 124 14.59 10.98 5.28
CA THR A 124 15.84 11.59 5.76
C THR A 124 15.66 12.29 7.09
N LEU A 125 16.77 12.52 7.77
CA LEU A 125 16.89 13.37 8.94
C LEU A 125 16.96 14.85 8.54
N ALA A 126 16.74 15.76 9.49
CA ALA A 126 16.81 17.21 9.26
C ALA A 126 18.15 17.70 8.67
N ASP A 127 19.23 16.93 8.85
CA ASP A 127 20.56 17.23 8.29
C ASP A 127 20.76 16.73 6.85
N GLY A 128 19.78 16.05 6.26
CA GLY A 128 19.84 15.50 4.91
C GLY A 128 20.21 14.01 4.85
N ARG A 129 20.65 13.41 5.96
CA ARG A 129 21.11 12.02 5.94
C ARG A 129 19.93 11.05 5.85
N PRO A 130 20.02 9.97 5.06
CA PRO A 130 19.02 8.91 5.07
C PRO A 130 18.87 8.32 6.48
N ILE A 131 17.63 8.05 6.89
CA ILE A 131 17.36 7.29 8.11
C ILE A 131 17.95 5.89 7.95
N SER A 132 18.75 5.46 8.92
CA SER A 132 19.39 4.13 8.89
C SER A 132 19.18 3.33 10.17
N ASP A 133 18.73 3.96 11.25
CA ASP A 133 18.45 3.34 12.54
C ASP A 133 16.95 3.30 12.83
N LYS A 134 16.53 2.27 13.58
CA LYS A 134 15.13 2.08 13.97
C LYS A 134 14.61 3.19 14.89
N GLN A 135 15.47 3.87 15.65
CA GLN A 135 15.02 4.89 16.61
C GLN A 135 14.56 6.16 15.89
N ASP A 136 15.19 6.50 14.78
CA ASP A 136 14.76 7.59 13.92
C ASP A 136 13.67 7.17 12.91
N GLY A 137 13.63 5.90 12.48
CA GLY A 137 12.74 5.44 11.39
C GLY A 137 11.33 4.99 11.74
N ASP A 138 10.95 4.97 13.01
CA ASP A 138 9.66 4.42 13.48
C ASP A 138 8.46 5.33 13.12
N ALA A 139 8.13 5.43 11.82
CA ALA A 139 7.07 6.27 11.30
C ALA A 139 5.72 5.56 11.37
N GLU A 140 4.76 6.15 12.08
CA GLU A 140 3.47 5.52 12.38
C GLU A 140 2.27 6.23 11.75
N GLY A 141 2.48 7.44 11.23
CA GLY A 141 1.39 8.25 10.71
C GLY A 141 1.88 9.22 9.65
N LEU A 142 1.01 9.51 8.68
CA LEU A 142 1.25 10.54 7.69
C LEU A 142 -0.01 11.36 7.42
N ALA A 143 0.18 12.63 7.06
CA ALA A 143 -0.88 13.51 6.61
C ALA A 143 -0.43 14.31 5.38
N LEU A 144 -1.38 14.60 4.49
CA LEU A 144 -1.20 15.57 3.42
C LEU A 144 -1.94 16.86 3.81
N THR A 145 -1.23 17.98 3.82
CA THR A 145 -1.86 19.29 4.08
C THR A 145 -2.67 19.74 2.87
N ALA A 146 -3.45 20.81 3.03
CA ALA A 146 -4.14 21.44 1.90
C ALA A 146 -3.18 22.00 0.82
N SER A 147 -1.94 22.34 1.18
CA SER A 147 -0.89 22.73 0.23
C SER A 147 -0.23 21.54 -0.47
N GLY A 148 -0.54 20.31 -0.06
CA GLY A 148 0.06 19.09 -0.57
C GLY A 148 1.34 18.67 0.16
N ASP A 149 1.69 19.33 1.27
CA ASP A 149 2.86 18.98 2.07
C ASP A 149 2.66 17.65 2.78
N LEU A 150 3.71 16.82 2.80
CA LEU A 150 3.74 15.55 3.51
C LEU A 150 4.25 15.76 4.93
N LEU A 151 3.38 15.52 5.90
CA LEU A 151 3.71 15.46 7.32
C LEU A 151 3.85 13.99 7.74
N VAL A 152 4.86 13.66 8.53
CA VAL A 152 5.10 12.30 9.05
C VAL A 152 5.35 12.35 10.55
N SER A 153 4.68 11.48 11.31
CA SER A 153 4.86 11.31 12.75
C SER A 153 5.67 10.05 13.08
N PHE A 154 6.55 10.15 14.08
CA PHE A 154 7.42 9.06 14.52
C PHE A 154 7.22 8.73 16.01
N GLU A 155 7.26 7.45 16.39
CA GLU A 155 7.06 6.99 17.77
C GLU A 155 8.36 7.01 18.59
N ARG A 156 9.42 6.25 18.26
CA ARG A 156 10.60 6.14 19.15
C ARG A 156 11.26 7.48 19.49
N ARG A 157 11.68 8.23 18.48
CA ARG A 157 12.08 9.63 18.64
C ARG A 157 10.93 10.51 18.23
N HIS A 158 10.02 10.73 19.19
CA HIS A 158 8.79 11.51 19.04
C HIS A 158 9.04 12.83 18.32
N ARG A 159 8.52 12.94 17.10
CA ARG A 159 8.52 14.17 16.31
C ARG A 159 7.50 14.08 15.19
N ILE A 160 7.07 15.24 14.72
CA ILE A 160 6.34 15.37 13.47
C ILE A 160 7.19 16.25 12.54
N TRP A 161 7.46 15.75 11.35
CA TRP A 161 8.30 16.41 10.36
C TRP A 161 7.51 16.71 9.09
N ASN A 162 7.74 17.89 8.53
CA ASN A 162 7.26 18.30 7.22
C ASN A 162 8.37 18.04 6.18
N TYR A 163 8.08 17.15 5.23
CA TYR A 163 8.95 16.80 4.10
C TYR A 163 8.67 17.63 2.83
N GLY A 164 7.88 18.70 2.95
CA GLY A 164 7.47 19.55 1.83
C GLY A 164 6.42 18.90 0.94
N PRO A 165 6.08 19.52 -0.21
CA PRO A 165 5.09 18.99 -1.13
C PRO A 165 5.41 17.57 -1.58
N LEU A 166 4.42 16.67 -1.61
CA LEU A 166 4.64 15.28 -2.03
C LEU A 166 5.22 15.14 -3.46
N THR A 167 4.94 16.11 -4.32
CA THR A 167 5.46 16.20 -5.69
C THR A 167 6.89 16.74 -5.77
N ALA A 168 7.44 17.26 -4.67
CA ALA A 168 8.76 17.88 -4.59
C ALA A 168 9.35 17.74 -3.17
N LEU A 169 9.42 16.50 -2.67
CA LEU A 169 9.88 16.22 -1.31
C LEU A 169 11.30 16.75 -1.08
N THR A 170 11.51 17.40 0.06
CA THR A 170 12.82 17.85 0.52
C THR A 170 13.54 16.73 1.29
N ASP A 171 14.86 16.65 1.12
CA ASP A 171 15.71 15.78 1.93
C ASP A 171 16.04 16.39 3.29
N ARG A 172 15.65 17.64 3.56
CA ARG A 172 15.86 18.32 4.84
C ARG A 172 14.50 18.69 5.44
N PRO A 173 13.81 17.73 6.09
CA PRO A 173 12.53 18.02 6.70
C PRO A 173 12.65 19.05 7.81
N THR A 174 11.55 19.74 8.07
CA THR A 174 11.46 20.72 9.15
C THR A 174 10.51 20.25 10.24
N PRO A 175 10.76 20.56 11.52
CA PRO A 175 9.82 20.25 12.59
C PRO A 175 8.51 21.02 12.38
N VAL A 176 7.38 20.32 12.49
CA VAL A 176 6.07 20.97 12.57
C VAL A 176 5.97 21.64 13.94
N ARG A 177 5.80 22.97 13.95
CA ARG A 177 5.54 23.72 15.18
C ARG A 177 4.04 23.66 15.46
N ALA A 178 3.70 23.31 16.70
CA ALA A 178 2.35 23.48 17.24
C ALA A 178 2.07 24.97 17.49
#